data_AF-A0A2R6DYN0-F1
#
_entry.id   AF-A0A2R6DYN0-F1
#
_cell.length_a   1.000
_cell.length_b   1.000
_cell.length_c   1.000
_cell.angle_alpha   90.00
_cell.angle_beta   90.00
_cell.angle_gamma   90.00
#
_symmetry.space_group_name_H-M   'P 1'
#
loop_
_entity.id
_entity.type
_entity.pdbx_description
1 polymer ?
#
loop_
_entity_poly.entity_id
_entity_poly.type
_entity_poly.pdbx_seq_one_letter_code
_entity_poly.pdbx_strand_id
1 'polypeptide(L)'
;MPTRVYKSVTVFSTLFAVVTVVAGFVSLDAATNRASVSLSEADPVLALSGVGLIVLGAVTYAFSTRFKAAEMGNAKDDDDEPSNNG
;
A
#
# COMPACT_ATOMS: atom_id res chain seq x y z
N MET A 1 -18.79 11.66 16.60
CA MET A 1 -17.76 12.45 15.88
C MET A 1 -16.33 11.86 15.80
N PRO A 2 -15.99 10.65 16.33
CA PRO A 2 -14.66 10.03 16.07
C PRO A 2 -14.48 9.32 14.70
N THR A 3 -15.57 8.90 14.04
CA THR A 3 -15.52 7.99 12.88
C THR A 3 -14.93 8.61 11.61
N ARG A 4 -15.13 9.92 11.38
CA ARG A 4 -14.55 10.64 10.23
C ARG A 4 -13.03 10.67 10.28
N VAL A 5 -12.45 10.94 11.44
CA VAL A 5 -10.98 11.01 11.61
C VAL A 5 -10.36 9.66 11.34
N TYR A 6 -10.96 8.59 11.91
CA TYR A 6 -10.54 7.22 11.65
C TYR A 6 -10.52 6.90 10.15
N LYS A 7 -11.63 7.16 9.45
CA LYS A 7 -11.76 6.90 8.01
C LYS A 7 -10.76 7.71 7.19
N SER A 8 -10.57 8.99 7.50
CA SER A 8 -9.58 9.84 6.85
C SER A 8 -8.17 9.29 7.07
N VAL A 9 -7.79 8.93 8.30
CA VAL A 9 -6.47 8.38 8.59
C VAL A 9 -6.20 7.11 7.80
N THR A 10 -7.14 6.16 7.77
CA THR A 10 -6.97 4.91 7.00
C THR A 10 -6.81 5.18 5.50
N VAL A 11 -7.67 6.03 4.91
CA VAL A 11 -7.64 6.34 3.46
C VAL A 11 -6.39 7.11 3.07
N PHE A 12 -6.00 8.13 3.85
CA PHE A 12 -4.77 8.88 3.58
C PHE A 12 -3.54 8.00 3.79
N SER A 13 -3.56 7.07 4.74
CA SER A 13 -2.44 6.15 4.96
C SER A 13 -2.28 5.16 3.81
N THR A 14 -3.37 4.60 3.27
CA THR A 14 -3.29 3.72 2.11
C THR A 14 -2.89 4.48 0.84
N LEU A 15 -3.42 5.69 0.63
CA LEU A 15 -3.00 6.55 -0.48
C LEU A 15 -1.50 6.91 -0.38
N PHE A 16 -1.05 7.34 0.80
CA PHE A 16 0.35 7.63 1.06
C PHE A 16 1.21 6.39 0.77
N ALA A 17 0.85 5.22 1.30
CA ALA A 17 1.57 3.99 1.07
C ALA A 17 1.75 3.68 -0.41
N VAL A 18 0.69 3.79 -1.21
CA VAL A 18 0.73 3.55 -2.66
C VAL A 18 1.66 4.56 -3.35
N VAL A 19 1.53 5.85 -3.03
CA VAL A 19 2.36 6.91 -3.63
C VAL A 19 3.84 6.67 -3.31
N THR A 20 4.17 6.35 -2.06
CA THR A 20 5.56 6.09 -1.65
C THR A 20 6.13 4.85 -2.36
N VAL A 21 5.36 3.76 -2.48
CA VAL A 21 5.80 2.55 -3.21
C VAL A 21 6.06 2.87 -4.68
N VAL A 22 5.14 3.56 -5.36
CA VAL A 22 5.31 3.94 -6.78
C VAL A 22 6.53 4.83 -6.96
N ALA A 23 6.70 5.83 -6.10
CA ALA A 23 7.89 6.70 -6.13
C ALA A 23 9.19 5.91 -5.91
N GLY A 24 9.17 4.90 -5.05
CA GLY A 24 10.32 4.02 -4.82
C GLY A 24 10.70 3.19 -6.05
N PHE A 25 9.71 2.63 -6.75
CA PHE A 25 9.94 1.93 -8.01
C PHE A 25 10.45 2.85 -9.12
N VAL A 26 9.90 4.05 -9.24
CA VAL A 26 10.38 5.05 -10.22
C VAL A 26 11.82 5.45 -9.91
N SER A 27 12.17 5.63 -8.63
CA SER A 27 13.54 5.95 -8.22
C SER A 27 14.52 4.81 -8.55
N LEU A 28 14.11 3.55 -8.34
CA LEU A 28 14.90 2.38 -8.73
C LEU A 28 15.07 2.25 -10.25
N ASP A 29 14.02 2.54 -11.02
CA ASP A 29 14.06 2.55 -12.48
C ASP A 29 15.07 3.59 -12.99
N ALA A 30 15.03 4.80 -12.41
CA ALA A 30 15.99 5.86 -12.72
C ALA A 30 17.43 5.47 -12.30
N ALA A 31 17.61 4.86 -11.12
CA ALA A 31 18.92 4.49 -10.59
C ALA A 31 19.62 3.42 -11.44
N THR A 32 18.82 2.55 -12.07
CA THR A 32 19.30 1.40 -12.85
C THR A 32 19.13 1.61 -14.35
N ASN A 33 18.72 2.81 -14.78
CA ASN A 33 18.32 3.11 -16.15
C ASN A 33 17.43 2.00 -16.73
N ARG A 34 16.43 1.57 -15.95
CA ARG A 34 15.53 0.44 -16.26
C ARG A 34 16.24 -0.90 -16.35
N ALA A 35 17.07 -1.19 -15.36
CA ALA A 35 17.90 -2.40 -15.26
C ALA A 35 18.85 -2.64 -16.45
N SER A 36 19.27 -1.58 -17.15
CA SER A 36 20.13 -1.68 -18.34
C SER A 36 21.60 -1.42 -18.08
N VAL A 37 21.95 -0.87 -16.91
CA VAL A 37 23.35 -0.57 -16.54
C VAL A 37 23.93 -1.59 -15.57
N SER A 38 25.26 -1.69 -15.58
CA SER A 38 25.99 -2.53 -14.65
C SER A 38 25.84 -2.01 -13.21
N LEU A 39 25.92 -2.89 -12.21
CA LEU A 39 25.84 -2.50 -10.79
C LEU A 39 26.87 -1.43 -10.38
N SER A 40 28.01 -1.36 -11.07
CA SER A 40 29.04 -0.34 -10.87
C SER A 40 28.68 1.05 -11.40
N GLU A 41 27.72 1.12 -12.32
CA GLU A 41 27.25 2.36 -12.96
C GLU A 41 25.93 2.85 -12.35
N ALA A 42 25.23 1.99 -11.60
CA ALA A 42 24.01 2.36 -10.90
C ALA A 42 24.30 3.37 -9.77
N ASP A 43 23.41 4.35 -9.58
CA ASP A 43 23.51 5.29 -8.47
C ASP A 43 23.05 4.61 -7.16
N PRO A 44 23.98 4.31 -6.22
CA PRO A 44 23.64 3.59 -5.00
C PRO A 44 22.76 4.42 -4.05
N VAL A 45 22.89 5.75 -4.07
CA VAL A 45 22.11 6.65 -3.20
C VAL A 45 20.67 6.67 -3.69
N LEU A 46 20.47 6.83 -5.00
CA LEU A 46 19.14 6.81 -5.60
C LEU A 46 18.47 5.43 -5.41
N ALA A 47 19.21 4.34 -5.62
CA ALA A 47 18.71 2.99 -5.40
C ALA A 47 18.28 2.74 -3.94
N LEU A 48 19.12 3.13 -2.97
CA LEU A 48 18.80 3.00 -1.55
C LEU A 48 17.58 3.84 -1.15
N SER A 49 17.46 5.06 -1.69
CA SER A 49 16.27 5.89 -1.46
C SER A 49 15.00 5.23 -2.02
N GLY A 50 15.08 4.63 -3.21
CA GLY A 50 13.97 3.89 -3.81
C GLY A 50 13.53 2.68 -2.97
N VAL A 51 14.50 1.89 -2.47
CA VAL A 51 14.22 0.79 -1.54
C VAL A 51 13.60 1.32 -0.24
N GLY A 52 14.13 2.41 0.32
CA GLY A 52 13.61 3.03 1.53
C GLY A 52 12.15 3.47 1.38
N LEU A 53 11.79 4.05 0.22
CA LEU A 53 10.42 4.43 -0.11
C LEU A 53 9.49 3.21 -0.18
N ILE A 54 9.92 2.11 -0.80
CA ILE A 54 9.12 0.87 -0.86
C ILE A 54 8.88 0.32 0.54
N VAL A 55 9.91 0.23 1.38
CA VAL A 55 9.80 -0.27 2.76
C VAL A 55 8.87 0.63 3.58
N LEU A 56 9.02 1.95 3.49
CA LEU A 56 8.18 2.91 4.19
C LEU A 56 6.70 2.77 3.81
N GLY A 57 6.40 2.65 2.52
CA GLY A 57 5.04 2.45 2.04
C GLY A 57 4.46 1.10 2.48
N ALA A 58 5.24 0.03 2.39
CA ALA A 58 4.83 -1.30 2.83
C ALA A 58 4.52 -1.35 4.34
N VAL A 59 5.38 -0.75 5.16
CA VAL A 59 5.17 -0.62 6.60
C VAL A 59 3.89 0.18 6.87
N THR A 60 3.71 1.33 6.22
CA THR A 60 2.52 2.17 6.40
C THR A 60 1.24 1.41 6.03
N TYR A 61 1.25 0.66 4.93
CA TYR A 61 0.12 -0.19 4.53
C TYR A 61 -0.18 -1.28 5.56
N ALA A 62 0.84 -2.02 6.02
CA ALA A 62 0.69 -3.08 7.01
C ALA A 62 0.12 -2.58 8.34
N PHE A 63 0.51 -1.38 8.77
CA PHE A 63 -0.09 -0.75 9.96
C PHE A 63 -1.51 -0.25 9.70
N SER A 64 -1.79 0.29 8.51
CA SER A 64 -3.14 0.75 8.12
C SER A 64 -4.15 -0.40 8.10
N THR A 65 -3.76 -1.59 7.62
CA THR A 65 -4.65 -2.76 7.59
C THR A 65 -4.92 -3.37 8.96
N ARG A 66 -4.07 -3.09 9.96
CA ARG A 66 -4.32 -3.50 11.35
C ARG A 66 -5.42 -2.68 12.02
N PHE A 67 -5.66 -1.46 11.54
CA PHE A 67 -6.85 -0.68 11.86
C PHE A 67 -8.03 -1.19 11.02
N LYS A 68 -8.58 -2.38 11.36
CA LYS A 68 -9.93 -2.77 10.94
C LYS A 68 -10.92 -2.19 11.94
N ALA A 69 -11.87 -1.37 11.47
CA ALA A 69 -12.99 -0.96 12.29
C ALA A 69 -13.82 -2.22 12.64
N ALA A 70 -14.46 -2.24 13.81
CA ALA A 70 -15.29 -3.36 14.25
C ALA A 70 -16.40 -3.74 13.24
N GLU A 71 -16.78 -2.81 12.36
CA GLU A 71 -17.79 -2.95 11.31
C GLU A 71 -17.24 -3.43 9.95
N MET A 72 -15.98 -3.89 9.89
CA MET A 72 -15.36 -4.47 8.68
C MET A 72 -15.19 -5.99 8.76
N GLY A 73 -16.04 -6.66 9.56
CA GLY A 73 -16.32 -8.09 9.41
C GLY A 73 -16.99 -8.33 8.04
N ASN A 74 -16.74 -9.49 7.43
CA ASN A 74 -17.15 -9.78 6.05
C ASN A 74 -18.63 -9.47 5.82
N ALA A 75 -18.95 -8.62 4.83
CA ALA A 75 -20.30 -8.38 4.34
C ALA A 75 -20.87 -9.57 3.54
N LYS A 76 -20.60 -10.80 3.99
CA LYS A 76 -20.98 -12.05 3.29
C LYS A 76 -21.73 -13.04 4.17
N ASP A 77 -22.00 -12.73 5.43
CA ASP A 77 -22.67 -13.66 6.35
C ASP A 77 -24.19 -13.42 6.51
N ASP A 78 -24.79 -12.48 5.76
CA ASP A 78 -26.23 -12.13 5.92
C ASP A 78 -27.14 -12.47 4.72
N ASP A 79 -26.64 -13.11 3.65
CA ASP A 79 -27.49 -13.56 2.54
C ASP A 79 -27.49 -15.10 2.44
N ASP A 80 -27.97 -15.77 3.49
CA ASP A 80 -28.58 -17.10 3.37
C ASP A 80 -29.88 -16.94 2.56
N GLU A 81 -29.77 -16.87 1.24
CA GLU A 81 -30.93 -16.81 0.34
C GLU A 81 -31.62 -18.19 0.35
N PRO A 82 -32.85 -18.32 0.88
CA PRO A 82 -33.53 -19.61 0.88
C PRO A 82 -33.87 -19.97 -0.57
N SER A 83 -33.32 -21.07 -1.07
CA SER A 83 -33.64 -21.60 -2.39
C SER A 83 -35.12 -21.98 -2.46
N ASN A 84 -35.95 -21.07 -2.95
CA ASN A 84 -37.34 -21.37 -3.32
C ASN A 84 -37.35 -22.02 -4.71
N ASN A 85 -37.21 -23.35 -4.75
CA ASN A 85 -37.54 -24.13 -5.94
C ASN A 85 -39.05 -24.37 -5.95
N GLY A 86 -39.75 -23.56 -6.75
CA GLY A 86 -41.13 -23.81 -7.19
C GLY A 86 -41.16 -24.51 -8.55
#